data_AF-A0A1H7LD62-F1
#
_entry.id   AF-A0A1H7LD62-F1
#
_cell.length_a   1.000
_cell.length_b   1.000
_cell.length_c   1.000
_cell.angle_alpha   90.00
_cell.angle_beta   90.00
_cell.angle_gamma   90.00
#
_symmetry.space_group_name_H-M   'P 1'
#
loop_
_entity.id
_entity.type
_entity.pdbx_description
1 polymer ?
#
loop_
_entity_poly.entity_id
_entity_poly.type
_entity_poly.pdbx_seq_one_letter_code
_entity_poly.pdbx_strand_id
1 'polypeptide(L)'
;MLKKDVLLHMTISKHQSIGLIFLAVLWAACGSDKSISDRVALSEVAYYLESNPVYETAEVAYGEVKFSQKSDADLLKAYQQLEKGGYVTLELLKERKRFLSKDSTFVYLVKLTDKSIPFVLEKTDKKATVKTVEYTLDEDGGILVEQTGKNRAKATVTLKKADTDFVDFAEKGANNNASFTKNTYTLRFNKETGWGVTK
;
A
#
# COMPACT_ATOMS: atom_id res chain seq x y z
N MET A 1 65.72 -25.45 39.56
CA MET A 1 66.23 -24.97 38.25
C MET A 1 64.99 -24.67 37.43
N LEU A 2 64.50 -23.46 37.17
CA LEU A 2 65.00 -22.08 37.23
C LEU A 2 63.83 -21.17 37.69
N LYS A 3 64.16 -20.12 38.47
CA LYS A 3 63.31 -18.98 38.85
C LYS A 3 62.74 -18.23 37.65
N LYS A 4 61.57 -17.59 37.83
CA LYS A 4 61.39 -16.14 37.60
C LYS A 4 60.06 -15.64 38.16
N ASP A 5 60.17 -14.90 39.26
CA ASP A 5 59.22 -13.89 39.71
C ASP A 5 59.10 -12.78 38.66
N VAL A 6 57.87 -12.34 38.36
CA VAL A 6 57.60 -10.95 37.94
C VAL A 6 56.34 -10.47 38.64
N LEU A 7 56.60 -9.67 39.67
CA LEU A 7 55.77 -8.66 40.32
C LEU A 7 55.28 -7.64 39.27
N LEU A 8 54.02 -7.18 39.32
CA LEU A 8 53.66 -5.74 39.39
C LEU A 8 52.17 -5.44 39.11
N HIS A 9 51.67 -4.54 39.95
CA HIS A 9 50.51 -3.65 39.81
C HIS A 9 49.09 -4.18 40.07
N MET A 10 48.83 -4.28 41.37
CA MET A 10 47.66 -3.71 42.03
C MET A 10 47.39 -2.27 41.54
N THR A 11 46.22 -2.03 40.93
CA THR A 11 45.56 -0.71 40.91
C THR A 11 44.06 -0.91 41.13
N ILE A 12 43.66 -0.65 42.36
CA ILE A 12 42.26 -0.44 42.77
C ILE A 12 41.82 0.87 42.12
N SER A 13 40.80 0.84 41.27
CA SER A 13 39.99 2.03 40.97
C SER A 13 38.62 1.85 41.62
N LYS A 14 38.41 2.69 42.63
CA LYS A 14 37.22 2.86 43.45
C LYS A 14 36.46 4.06 42.87
N HIS A 15 35.15 4.11 43.14
CA HIS A 15 34.21 5.19 42.82
C HIS A 15 33.58 5.09 41.41
N GLN A 16 32.28 5.27 41.19
CA GLN A 16 31.26 5.94 42.00
C GLN A 16 29.88 5.56 41.47
N SER A 17 28.96 5.26 42.39
CA SER A 17 27.52 5.11 42.12
C SER A 17 26.91 6.44 41.69
N ILE A 18 26.49 6.56 40.43
CA ILE A 18 25.64 7.64 39.89
C ILE A 18 24.96 7.02 38.67
N GLY A 19 23.64 6.96 38.47
CA GLY A 19 22.48 7.40 39.20
C GLY A 19 21.31 6.94 38.31
N LEU A 20 20.31 6.32 38.90
CA LEU A 20 19.09 5.90 38.24
C LEU A 20 18.38 7.15 37.69
N ILE A 21 18.55 7.48 36.41
CA ILE A 21 17.77 8.54 35.76
C ILE A 21 16.47 7.90 35.29
N PHE A 22 15.48 7.99 36.18
CA PHE A 22 14.06 7.97 35.84
C PHE A 22 13.79 8.97 34.71
N LEU A 23 13.55 8.47 33.50
CA LEU A 23 12.85 9.24 32.47
C LEU A 23 11.35 8.91 32.53
N ALA A 24 10.74 9.25 33.68
CA ALA A 24 9.29 9.34 33.79
C ALA A 24 8.88 10.76 33.39
N VAL A 25 8.78 11.00 32.08
CA VAL A 25 8.13 12.20 31.55
C VAL A 25 7.05 11.75 30.60
N LEU A 26 5.88 11.40 31.14
CA LEU A 26 4.58 11.48 30.44
C LEU A 26 3.46 11.44 31.49
N TRP A 27 3.29 12.51 32.28
CA TRP A 27 2.01 12.78 32.95
C TRP A 27 1.86 14.28 33.24
N ALA A 28 1.51 15.02 32.19
CA ALA A 28 0.90 16.33 32.32
C ALA A 28 0.09 16.65 31.05
N ALA A 29 -1.09 16.04 30.94
CA ALA A 29 -2.18 16.56 30.11
C ALA A 29 -3.53 16.05 30.63
N CYS A 30 -3.81 16.27 31.92
CA CYS A 30 -5.18 16.23 32.44
C CYS A 30 -5.79 17.63 32.27
N GLY A 31 -6.09 17.99 31.03
CA GLY A 31 -6.93 19.13 30.66
C GLY A 31 -8.21 18.60 30.05
N SER A 32 -9.36 19.10 30.50
CA SER A 32 -10.70 18.56 30.24
C SER A 32 -11.23 18.70 28.82
N ASP A 33 -10.39 19.04 27.85
CA ASP A 33 -10.69 18.99 26.42
C ASP A 33 -9.69 18.08 25.72
N LYS A 34 -10.18 16.93 25.25
CA LYS A 34 -9.41 16.03 24.39
C LYS A 34 -9.41 16.64 22.99
N SER A 35 -8.65 17.71 22.80
CA SER A 35 -8.43 18.27 21.47
C SER A 35 -7.44 17.38 20.71
N ILE A 36 -7.66 17.24 19.41
CA ILE A 36 -6.76 16.55 18.51
C ILE A 36 -6.06 17.59 17.64
N SER A 37 -4.75 17.48 17.49
CA SER A 37 -4.00 18.31 16.56
C SER A 37 -3.86 17.63 15.21
N ASP A 38 -3.67 18.42 14.17
CA ASP A 38 -3.43 17.96 12.80
C ASP A 38 -2.30 16.92 12.73
N ARG A 39 -1.20 17.16 13.44
CA ARG A 39 -0.06 16.23 13.49
C ARG A 39 -0.45 14.86 14.08
N VAL A 40 -1.23 14.85 15.16
CA VAL A 40 -1.69 13.60 15.78
C VAL A 40 -2.68 12.90 14.86
N ALA A 41 -3.64 13.63 14.29
CA ALA A 41 -4.59 13.04 13.35
C ALA A 41 -3.88 12.44 12.12
N LEU A 42 -2.87 13.14 11.58
CA LEU A 42 -2.09 12.68 10.44
C LEU A 42 -1.30 11.41 10.78
N SER A 43 -0.64 11.36 11.94
CA SER A 43 0.10 10.15 12.36
C SER A 43 -0.82 8.95 12.57
N GLU A 44 -2.00 9.14 13.17
CA GLU A 44 -2.96 8.06 13.35
C GLU A 44 -3.51 7.53 12.01
N VAL A 45 -3.76 8.44 11.05
CA VAL A 45 -4.19 8.04 9.70
C VAL A 45 -3.06 7.34 8.94
N ALA A 46 -1.83 7.84 9.01
CA ALA A 46 -0.66 7.20 8.39
C ALA A 46 -0.46 5.78 8.93
N TYR A 47 -0.46 5.62 10.25
CA TYR A 47 -0.34 4.32 10.92
C TYR A 47 -1.47 3.36 10.51
N TYR A 48 -2.71 3.86 10.41
CA TYR A 48 -3.82 3.05 9.92
C TYR A 48 -3.61 2.57 8.47
N LEU A 49 -3.11 3.44 7.59
CA LEU A 49 -2.89 3.14 6.17
C LEU A 49 -1.74 2.15 5.93
N GLU A 50 -0.72 2.10 6.79
CA GLU A 50 0.34 1.09 6.71
C GLU A 50 -0.21 -0.34 6.84
N SER A 51 -1.20 -0.53 7.72
CA SER A 51 -1.86 -1.84 7.92
C SER A 51 -3.09 -2.04 7.02
N ASN A 52 -3.62 -0.97 6.43
CA ASN A 52 -4.82 -0.98 5.60
C ASN A 52 -4.56 -0.17 4.31
N PRO A 53 -3.68 -0.66 3.42
CA PRO A 53 -3.38 0.04 2.18
C PRO A 53 -4.63 0.20 1.34
N VAL A 54 -4.74 1.35 0.67
CA VAL A 54 -5.87 1.68 -0.21
C VAL A 54 -5.43 1.49 -1.65
N TYR A 55 -6.19 0.73 -2.41
CA TYR A 55 -5.93 0.45 -3.82
C TYR A 55 -7.23 0.27 -4.60
N GLU A 56 -7.19 0.54 -5.90
CA GLU A 56 -8.22 0.10 -6.84
C GLU A 56 -7.87 -1.30 -7.35
N THR A 57 -8.88 -2.07 -7.76
CA THR A 57 -8.70 -3.43 -8.24
C THR A 57 -9.41 -3.67 -9.57
N ALA A 58 -8.89 -4.60 -10.36
CA ALA A 58 -9.56 -5.14 -11.53
C ALA A 58 -9.41 -6.66 -11.61
N GLU A 59 -10.30 -7.30 -12.37
CA GLU A 59 -10.17 -8.71 -12.72
C GLU A 59 -9.39 -8.88 -14.02
N VAL A 60 -8.36 -9.71 -13.99
CA VAL A 60 -7.55 -10.09 -15.17
C VAL A 60 -7.72 -11.58 -15.43
N ALA A 61 -8.02 -11.94 -16.68
CA ALA A 61 -8.16 -13.34 -17.08
C ALA A 61 -6.78 -13.97 -17.36
N TYR A 62 -6.62 -15.23 -17.00
CA TYR A 62 -5.43 -16.02 -17.32
C TYR A 62 -5.80 -17.45 -17.70
N GLY A 63 -4.85 -18.21 -18.24
CA GLY A 63 -5.11 -19.48 -18.92
C GLY A 63 -5.42 -19.24 -20.40
N GLU A 64 -6.33 -20.01 -20.98
CA GLU A 64 -6.76 -19.77 -22.37
C GLU A 64 -7.71 -18.57 -22.45
N VAL A 65 -7.23 -17.49 -23.05
CA VAL A 65 -7.99 -16.25 -23.26
C VAL A 65 -8.15 -16.00 -24.74
N LYS A 66 -9.40 -15.73 -25.15
CA LYS A 66 -9.78 -15.48 -26.53
C LYS A 66 -9.98 -13.99 -26.75
N PHE A 67 -9.40 -13.46 -27.82
CA PHE A 67 -9.52 -12.06 -28.22
C PHE A 67 -10.07 -11.96 -29.65
N SER A 68 -11.00 -11.05 -29.86
CA SER A 68 -11.36 -10.49 -31.17
C SER A 68 -10.40 -9.36 -31.52
N GLN A 69 -9.91 -9.34 -32.76
CA GLN A 69 -9.01 -8.31 -33.26
C GLN A 69 -9.61 -6.91 -33.15
N LYS A 70 -10.94 -6.80 -33.30
CA LYS A 70 -11.65 -5.52 -33.28
C LYS A 70 -12.24 -5.17 -31.92
N SER A 71 -13.04 -6.05 -31.32
CA SER A 71 -13.74 -5.68 -30.08
C SER A 71 -12.80 -5.62 -28.89
N ASP A 72 -11.74 -6.43 -28.92
CA ASP A 72 -10.84 -6.61 -27.77
C ASP A 72 -9.46 -6.01 -28.05
N ALA A 73 -9.35 -5.09 -29.02
CA ALA A 73 -8.08 -4.49 -29.43
C ALA A 73 -7.35 -3.80 -28.27
N ASP A 74 -8.08 -3.00 -27.49
CA ASP A 74 -7.52 -2.30 -26.32
C ASP A 74 -7.10 -3.28 -25.23
N LEU A 75 -7.91 -4.31 -24.99
CA LEU A 75 -7.62 -5.34 -23.99
C LEU A 75 -6.38 -6.16 -24.38
N LEU A 76 -6.29 -6.61 -25.64
CA LEU A 76 -5.12 -7.31 -26.16
C LEU A 76 -3.87 -6.44 -26.06
N LYS A 77 -3.99 -5.14 -26.34
CA LYS A 77 -2.89 -4.19 -26.17
C LYS A 77 -2.44 -4.09 -24.71
N ALA A 78 -3.35 -4.07 -23.75
CA ALA A 78 -3.03 -4.09 -22.32
C ALA A 78 -2.23 -5.35 -21.93
N TYR A 79 -2.66 -6.54 -22.38
CA TYR A 79 -1.90 -7.77 -22.16
C TYR A 79 -0.52 -7.74 -22.82
N GLN A 80 -0.39 -7.18 -24.02
CA GLN A 80 0.92 -7.03 -24.68
C GLN A 80 1.85 -6.09 -23.93
N GLN A 81 1.32 -5.07 -23.24
CA GLN A 81 2.14 -4.21 -22.38
C GLN A 81 2.59 -4.95 -21.12
N LEU A 82 1.70 -5.72 -20.48
CA LEU A 82 2.07 -6.59 -19.36
C LEU A 82 3.15 -7.61 -19.77
N GLU A 83 3.07 -8.15 -20.98
CA GLU A 83 4.07 -9.08 -21.50
C GLU A 83 5.43 -8.40 -21.70
N LYS A 84 5.46 -7.22 -22.32
CA LYS A 84 6.68 -6.41 -22.44
C LYS A 84 7.27 -6.04 -21.08
N GLY A 85 6.42 -5.79 -20.09
CA GLY A 85 6.80 -5.54 -18.70
C GLY A 85 7.27 -6.79 -17.96
N GLY A 86 7.12 -7.98 -18.55
CA GLY A 86 7.49 -9.26 -17.95
C GLY A 86 6.54 -9.71 -16.84
N TYR A 87 5.31 -9.18 -16.80
CA TYR A 87 4.28 -9.56 -15.82
C TYR A 87 3.50 -10.78 -16.28
N VAL A 88 3.27 -10.92 -17.58
CA VAL A 88 2.62 -12.08 -18.17
C VAL A 88 3.43 -12.65 -19.32
N THR A 89 3.14 -13.88 -19.72
CA THR A 89 3.57 -14.41 -21.02
C THR A 89 2.35 -14.66 -21.89
N LEU A 90 2.40 -14.32 -23.18
CA LEU A 90 1.35 -14.60 -24.16
C LEU A 90 1.82 -15.63 -25.18
N GLU A 91 1.30 -16.83 -25.09
CA GLU A 91 1.61 -17.90 -26.06
C GLU A 91 0.43 -18.09 -27.01
N LEU A 92 0.61 -17.78 -28.30
CA LEU A 92 -0.47 -17.93 -29.30
C LEU A 92 -0.77 -19.41 -29.54
N LEU A 93 -1.95 -19.86 -29.12
CA LEU A 93 -2.40 -21.24 -29.34
C LEU A 93 -3.14 -21.40 -30.67
N LYS A 94 -3.96 -20.41 -31.04
CA LYS A 94 -4.81 -20.51 -32.24
C LYS A 94 -5.09 -19.15 -32.84
N GLU A 95 -5.00 -19.08 -34.16
CA GLU A 95 -5.46 -17.95 -34.96
C GLU A 95 -6.56 -18.41 -35.92
N ARG A 96 -7.69 -17.70 -35.91
CA ARG A 96 -8.78 -17.92 -36.86
C ARG A 96 -9.05 -16.65 -37.64
N LYS A 97 -8.54 -16.63 -38.88
CA LYS A 97 -8.91 -15.64 -39.87
C LYS A 97 -10.31 -15.96 -40.41
N ARG A 98 -11.28 -15.07 -40.22
CA ARG A 98 -12.61 -15.24 -40.82
C ARG A 98 -12.56 -14.75 -42.27
N PHE A 99 -12.61 -15.68 -43.22
CA PHE A 99 -12.46 -15.42 -44.66
C PHE A 99 -13.44 -14.38 -45.24
N LEU A 100 -14.59 -14.14 -44.60
CA LEU A 100 -15.62 -13.18 -45.04
C LEU A 100 -15.87 -12.02 -44.07
N SER A 101 -15.21 -11.98 -42.91
CA SER A 101 -15.38 -10.87 -41.96
C SER A 101 -14.03 -10.27 -41.61
N LYS A 102 -13.96 -8.94 -41.54
CA LYS A 102 -12.75 -8.18 -41.19
C LYS A 102 -12.24 -8.40 -39.74
N ASP A 103 -12.83 -9.31 -38.98
CA ASP A 103 -12.47 -9.56 -37.59
C ASP A 103 -11.85 -10.96 -37.43
N SER A 104 -10.57 -10.99 -37.11
CA SER A 104 -9.84 -12.21 -36.78
C SER A 104 -9.99 -12.51 -35.29
N THR A 105 -9.86 -13.77 -34.90
CA THR A 105 -9.86 -14.17 -33.48
C THR A 105 -8.57 -14.89 -33.14
N PHE A 106 -8.00 -14.55 -32.00
CA PHE A 106 -6.81 -15.18 -31.44
C PHE A 106 -7.16 -15.85 -30.11
N VAL A 107 -6.53 -16.99 -29.82
CA VAL A 107 -6.55 -17.64 -28.51
C VAL A 107 -5.12 -17.69 -28.01
N TYR A 108 -4.86 -17.03 -26.88
CA TYR A 108 -3.57 -17.03 -26.21
C TYR A 108 -3.66 -17.83 -24.92
N LEU A 109 -2.59 -18.53 -24.57
CA LEU A 109 -2.34 -18.99 -23.22
C LEU A 109 -1.61 -17.89 -22.46
N VAL A 110 -2.33 -17.25 -21.55
CA VAL A 110 -1.84 -16.18 -20.67
C VAL A 110 -1.36 -16.81 -19.36
N LYS A 111 -0.08 -16.63 -19.02
CA LYS A 111 0.48 -17.07 -17.73
C LYS A 111 0.95 -15.86 -16.93
N LEU A 112 0.56 -15.78 -15.67
CA LEU A 112 1.10 -14.80 -14.73
C LEU A 112 2.52 -15.23 -14.34
N THR A 113 3.45 -14.29 -14.32
CA THR A 113 4.83 -14.52 -13.90
C THR A 113 5.01 -14.20 -12.41
N ASP A 114 6.17 -14.54 -11.85
CA ASP A 114 6.53 -14.17 -10.48
C ASP A 114 6.53 -12.65 -10.26
N LYS A 115 6.79 -11.86 -11.31
CA LYS A 115 6.78 -10.39 -11.23
C LYS A 115 5.39 -9.83 -10.92
N SER A 116 4.32 -10.59 -11.20
CA SER A 116 2.95 -10.17 -10.89
C SER A 116 2.53 -10.42 -9.45
N ILE A 117 3.26 -11.23 -8.68
CA ILE A 117 2.92 -11.59 -7.29
C ILE A 117 2.53 -10.38 -6.42
N PRO A 118 3.28 -9.25 -6.38
CA PRO A 118 2.93 -8.13 -5.49
C PRO A 118 1.62 -7.40 -5.85
N PHE A 119 1.12 -7.61 -7.07
CA PHE A 119 -0.11 -6.99 -7.56
C PHE A 119 -1.32 -7.92 -7.45
N VAL A 120 -1.12 -9.23 -7.31
CA VAL A 120 -2.22 -10.20 -7.25
C VAL A 120 -2.71 -10.35 -5.81
N LEU A 121 -3.98 -10.02 -5.58
CA LEU A 121 -4.64 -10.15 -4.28
C LEU A 121 -5.24 -11.54 -4.10
N GLU A 122 -5.96 -12.00 -5.12
CA GLU A 122 -6.68 -13.27 -5.10
C GLU A 122 -6.63 -13.95 -6.47
N LYS A 123 -6.73 -15.28 -6.49
CA LYS A 123 -6.79 -16.07 -7.72
C LYS A 123 -7.90 -17.10 -7.66
N THR A 124 -8.54 -17.29 -8.82
CA THR A 124 -9.42 -18.40 -9.16
C THR A 124 -8.83 -19.10 -10.38
N ASP A 125 -9.35 -20.26 -10.78
CA ASP A 125 -8.78 -21.05 -11.89
C ASP A 125 -8.58 -20.29 -13.22
N LYS A 126 -9.30 -19.19 -13.46
CA LYS A 126 -9.27 -18.43 -14.73
C LYS A 126 -9.06 -16.93 -14.57
N LYS A 127 -9.08 -16.41 -13.35
CA LYS A 127 -9.04 -14.96 -13.09
C LYS A 127 -8.19 -14.66 -11.87
N ALA A 128 -7.50 -13.53 -11.92
CA ALA A 128 -6.82 -12.92 -10.80
C ALA A 128 -7.41 -11.55 -10.52
N THR A 129 -7.66 -11.24 -9.24
CA THR A 129 -7.94 -9.89 -8.79
C THR A 129 -6.60 -9.20 -8.56
N VAL A 130 -6.35 -8.13 -9.31
CA VAL A 130 -5.09 -7.39 -9.26
C VAL A 130 -5.29 -5.97 -8.78
N LYS A 131 -4.28 -5.41 -8.12
CA LYS A 131 -4.18 -3.97 -7.86
C LYS A 131 -3.89 -3.25 -9.17
N THR A 132 -4.67 -2.22 -9.48
CA THR A 132 -4.47 -1.39 -10.67
C THR A 132 -3.89 -0.03 -10.33
N VAL A 133 -4.21 0.48 -9.14
CA VAL A 133 -3.80 1.77 -8.61
C VAL A 133 -3.55 1.61 -7.12
N GLU A 134 -2.47 2.18 -6.62
CA GLU A 134 -2.19 2.30 -5.18
C GLU A 134 -2.31 3.76 -4.73
N TYR A 135 -2.75 3.97 -3.49
CA TYR A 135 -2.88 5.30 -2.92
C TYR A 135 -1.94 5.48 -1.74
N THR A 136 -1.12 6.54 -1.81
CA THR A 136 -0.19 6.90 -0.74
C THR A 136 -0.59 8.21 -0.10
N LEU A 137 -0.42 8.31 1.21
CA LEU A 137 -0.70 9.55 1.93
C LEU A 137 0.16 10.69 1.39
N ASP A 138 -0.47 11.83 1.11
CA ASP A 138 0.25 13.05 0.78
C ASP A 138 0.61 13.81 2.06
N GLU A 139 1.81 13.57 2.57
CA GLU A 139 2.29 14.24 3.80
C GLU A 139 2.38 15.76 3.64
N ASP A 140 2.59 16.25 2.41
CA ASP A 140 2.67 17.68 2.08
C ASP A 140 1.30 18.33 1.85
N GLY A 141 0.29 17.51 1.48
CA GLY A 141 -1.04 17.96 1.04
C GLY A 141 -1.94 18.50 2.16
N GLY A 142 -1.45 18.46 3.41
CA GLY A 142 -2.18 18.88 4.60
C GLY A 142 -3.32 17.94 4.97
N ILE A 143 -3.81 18.10 6.20
CA ILE A 143 -4.94 17.37 6.78
C ILE A 143 -6.00 18.36 7.24
N LEU A 144 -7.27 18.08 6.96
CA LEU A 144 -8.38 18.83 7.54
C LEU A 144 -8.96 18.04 8.70
N VAL A 145 -8.79 18.55 9.92
CA VAL A 145 -9.32 17.93 11.13
C VAL A 145 -10.56 18.67 11.61
N GLU A 146 -11.66 17.94 11.73
CA GLU A 146 -12.92 18.43 12.30
C GLU A 146 -13.22 17.66 13.59
N GLN A 147 -13.17 18.33 14.73
CA GLN A 147 -13.58 17.73 16.00
C GLN A 147 -15.11 17.70 16.09
N THR A 148 -15.69 16.51 15.95
CA THR A 148 -17.15 16.30 15.93
C THR A 148 -17.72 15.99 17.33
N GLY A 149 -16.86 15.84 18.34
CA GLY A 149 -17.28 15.69 19.73
C GLY A 149 -16.13 15.58 20.72
N LYS A 150 -16.45 15.33 22.00
CA LYS A 150 -15.45 15.26 23.10
C LYS A 150 -14.40 14.17 22.94
N ASN A 151 -14.65 13.14 22.13
CA ASN A 151 -13.73 12.02 21.90
C ASN A 151 -13.81 11.50 20.46
N ARG A 152 -14.28 12.33 19.52
CA ARG A 152 -14.45 11.98 18.11
C ARG A 152 -13.97 13.12 17.24
N ALA A 153 -13.30 12.77 16.16
CA ALA A 153 -12.87 13.70 15.13
C ALA A 153 -12.97 13.04 13.76
N LYS A 154 -13.02 13.86 12.71
CA LYS A 154 -12.87 13.44 11.32
C LYS A 154 -11.59 14.04 10.77
N ALA A 155 -10.76 13.20 10.16
CA ALA A 155 -9.56 13.62 9.45
C ALA A 155 -9.78 13.42 7.96
N THR A 156 -9.77 14.48 7.19
CA THR A 156 -9.76 14.38 5.73
C THR A 156 -8.35 14.59 5.23
N VAL A 157 -7.80 13.56 4.59
CA VAL A 157 -6.44 13.56 4.03
C VAL A 157 -6.51 13.46 2.51
N THR A 158 -5.47 13.98 1.87
CA THR A 158 -5.23 13.79 0.44
C THR A 158 -4.40 12.53 0.25
N LEU A 159 -4.82 11.66 -0.66
CA LEU A 159 -4.05 10.48 -1.07
C LEU A 159 -3.64 10.65 -2.54
N LYS A 160 -2.34 10.55 -2.81
CA LYS A 160 -1.78 10.58 -4.16
C LYS A 160 -2.02 9.24 -4.84
N LYS A 161 -2.43 9.32 -6.11
CA LYS A 161 -2.65 8.17 -6.99
C LYS A 161 -1.32 7.72 -7.58
N ALA A 162 -1.02 6.43 -7.48
CA ALA A 162 0.12 5.79 -8.13
C ALA A 162 -0.37 4.63 -9.00
N ASP A 163 -0.20 4.75 -10.31
CA ASP A 163 -0.60 3.72 -11.26
C ASP A 163 0.35 2.52 -11.16
N THR A 164 -0.22 1.31 -11.21
CA THR A 164 0.55 0.07 -11.33
C THR A 164 0.70 -0.33 -12.79
N ASP A 165 1.49 -1.36 -13.08
CA ASP A 165 1.57 -1.94 -14.43
C ASP A 165 0.24 -2.54 -14.92
N PHE A 166 -0.74 -2.76 -14.02
CA PHE A 166 -2.09 -3.24 -14.35
C PHE A 166 -3.11 -2.11 -14.56
N VAL A 167 -2.70 -0.83 -14.55
CA VAL A 167 -3.63 0.31 -14.66
C VAL A 167 -4.54 0.27 -15.90
N ASP A 168 -4.08 -0.31 -17.00
CA ASP A 168 -4.87 -0.44 -18.24
C ASP A 168 -6.15 -1.29 -18.06
N PHE A 169 -6.24 -2.07 -16.98
CA PHE A 169 -7.42 -2.86 -16.60
C PHE A 169 -8.37 -2.13 -15.64
N ALA A 170 -7.98 -0.96 -15.11
CA ALA A 170 -8.82 -0.19 -14.20
C ALA A 170 -10.15 0.21 -14.87
N GLU A 171 -11.22 0.30 -14.07
CA GLU A 171 -12.51 0.78 -14.56
C GLU A 171 -12.35 2.18 -15.14
N LYS A 172 -12.79 2.40 -16.39
CA LYS A 172 -12.72 3.71 -17.04
C LYS A 172 -13.86 4.60 -16.51
N GLY A 173 -13.56 5.59 -15.68
CA GLY A 173 -14.57 6.48 -15.06
C GLY A 173 -14.04 7.89 -14.74
N ALA A 174 -14.96 8.80 -14.36
CA ALA A 174 -14.65 10.22 -14.09
C ALA A 174 -13.60 10.44 -12.98
N ASN A 175 -13.45 9.47 -12.07
CA ASN A 175 -12.46 9.50 -10.99
C ASN A 175 -11.02 9.26 -11.47
N ASN A 176 -10.82 8.88 -12.73
CA ASN A 176 -9.49 8.55 -13.27
C ASN A 176 -8.70 9.77 -13.77
N ASN A 177 -9.35 10.94 -13.86
CA ASN A 177 -8.73 12.16 -14.38
C ASN A 177 -8.08 13.03 -13.27
N ALA A 178 -8.08 12.56 -12.03
CA ALA A 178 -7.41 13.21 -10.90
C ALA A 178 -6.21 12.37 -10.44
N SER A 179 -5.10 13.04 -10.15
CA SER A 179 -3.89 12.41 -9.60
C SER A 179 -3.97 12.18 -8.08
N PHE A 180 -5.12 12.47 -7.46
CA PHE A 180 -5.34 12.32 -6.02
C PHE A 180 -6.82 12.05 -5.71
N THR A 181 -7.07 11.54 -4.51
CA THR A 181 -8.40 11.48 -3.89
C THR A 181 -8.37 12.08 -2.49
N LYS A 182 -9.53 12.46 -1.96
CA LYS A 182 -9.67 12.89 -0.55
C LYS A 182 -10.50 11.87 0.20
N ASN A 183 -9.91 11.29 1.24
CA ASN A 183 -10.58 10.31 2.09
C ASN A 183 -10.73 10.87 3.51
N THR A 184 -11.91 10.64 4.09
CA THR A 184 -12.22 11.04 5.47
C THR A 184 -12.20 9.83 6.39
N TYR A 185 -11.36 9.87 7.42
CA TYR A 185 -11.24 8.85 8.46
C TYR A 185 -11.89 9.35 9.75
N THR A 186 -12.60 8.47 10.44
CA THR A 186 -13.16 8.78 11.77
C THR A 186 -12.14 8.38 12.82
N LEU A 187 -11.78 9.31 13.70
CA LEU A 187 -10.91 9.05 14.84
C LEU A 187 -11.71 9.04 16.13
N ARG A 188 -11.34 8.16 17.05
CA ARG A 188 -11.92 8.08 18.39
C ARG A 188 -10.84 8.02 19.46
N PHE A 189 -11.03 8.80 20.52
CA PHE A 189 -10.12 8.77 21.67
C PHE A 189 -10.52 7.66 22.65
N ASN A 190 -9.56 6.79 22.95
CA ASN A 190 -9.58 5.81 24.03
C ASN A 190 -8.65 6.29 25.17
N LYS A 191 -9.04 6.05 26.44
CA LYS A 191 -8.24 6.43 27.60
C LYS A 191 -6.91 5.66 27.73
N GLU A 192 -6.87 4.43 27.22
CA GLU A 192 -5.72 3.54 27.34
C GLU A 192 -4.76 3.68 26.16
N THR A 193 -5.29 3.80 24.94
CA THR A 193 -4.49 3.76 23.70
C THR A 193 -4.37 5.12 23.00
N GLY A 194 -5.06 6.16 23.47
CA GLY A 194 -5.06 7.47 22.82
C GLY A 194 -6.05 7.58 21.65
N TRP A 195 -5.78 8.49 20.73
CA TRP A 195 -6.54 8.60 19.48
C TRP A 195 -6.22 7.44 18.54
N GLY A 196 -7.17 7.06 17.70
CA GLY A 196 -6.94 6.07 16.64
C GLY A 196 -8.09 6.06 15.65
N VAL A 197 -7.83 5.60 14.43
CA VAL A 197 -8.85 5.44 13.38
C VAL A 197 -9.82 4.30 13.75
N THR A 198 -11.11 4.55 13.62
CA THR A 198 -12.17 3.56 13.80
C THR A 198 -12.87 3.28 12.47
N LYS A 199 -13.06 1.99 12.17
CA LYS A 199 -13.84 1.53 11.03
C LYS A 199 -15.34 1.78 11.21
#